data_AF-A0AAU6A2D2-F1
#
_entry.id   AF-A0AAU6A2D2-F1
#
_cell.length_a   1.000
_cell.length_b   1.000
_cell.length_c   1.000
_cell.angle_alpha   90.00
_cell.angle_beta   90.00
_cell.angle_gamma   90.00
#
_symmetry.space_group_name_H-M   'P 1'
#
loop_
_entity.id
_entity.type
_entity.pdbx_description
1 polymer ?
#
loop_
_entity_poly.entity_id
_entity_poly.type
_entity_poly.pdbx_seq_one_letter_code
_entity_poly.pdbx_strand_id
1 'polypeptide(L)' 'MVRDPGKHADRWGELLNRGDGLTVTTRIPKSLADQLHFHAGKLDGVGPGYYADGGQLSWINQQMSGIELWP' A
#
# COMPACT_ATOMS: atom_id res chain seq x y z
N MET A 1 -14.09 -12.68 8.95
CA MET A 1 -14.25 -11.83 7.75
C MET A 1 -12.85 -11.48 7.28
N VAL A 2 -12.33 -12.18 6.28
CA VAL A 2 -11.01 -11.87 5.71
C VAL A 2 -11.17 -10.54 5.00
N ARG A 3 -10.63 -9.47 5.59
CA ARG A 3 -10.51 -8.18 4.91
C ARG A 3 -9.52 -8.41 3.79
N ASP A 4 -9.90 -8.07 2.58
CA ASP A 4 -9.10 -8.29 1.39
C ASP A 4 -8.42 -6.98 0.97
N PRO A 5 -7.26 -6.63 1.57
CA PRO A 5 -6.65 -5.31 1.42
C PRO A 5 -6.21 -4.99 -0.01
N GLY A 6 -5.90 -5.99 -0.85
CA GLY A 6 -5.46 -5.74 -2.21
C GLY A 6 -6.56 -5.19 -3.12
N LYS A 7 -7.84 -5.47 -2.84
CA LYS A 7 -8.96 -4.81 -3.54
C LYS A 7 -8.95 -3.28 -3.39
N HIS A 8 -8.48 -2.77 -2.26
CA HIS A 8 -8.33 -1.32 -2.09
C HIS A 8 -7.13 -0.80 -2.90
N ALA A 9 -6.04 -1.56 -2.97
CA ALA A 9 -4.86 -1.21 -3.77
C ALA A 9 -5.17 -1.20 -5.28
N ASP A 10 -5.93 -2.17 -5.78
CA ASP A 10 -6.43 -2.16 -7.17
C ASP A 10 -7.25 -0.91 -7.47
N ARG A 11 -8.19 -0.59 -6.56
CA ARG A 11 -9.01 0.61 -6.71
C ARG A 11 -8.18 1.89 -6.72
N TRP A 12 -7.10 1.95 -5.94
CA TRP A 12 -6.12 3.04 -6.02
C TRP A 12 -5.40 3.07 -7.37
N GLY A 13 -5.00 1.91 -7.90
CA GLY A 13 -4.39 1.78 -9.23
C GLY A 13 -5.31 2.27 -10.36
N GLU A 14 -6.60 1.92 -10.30
CA GLU A 14 -7.62 2.42 -11.24
C GLU A 14 -7.73 3.96 -11.21
N LEU A 15 -7.80 4.54 -10.01
CA LEU A 15 -8.03 5.98 -9.82
C LEU A 15 -6.79 6.83 -10.15
N LEU A 16 -5.60 6.36 -9.77
CA LEU A 16 -4.36 7.16 -9.84
C LEU A 16 -3.52 6.84 -11.08
N ASN A 17 -3.55 5.58 -11.52
CA ASN A 17 -2.70 5.08 -12.61
C ASN A 17 -3.51 4.60 -13.82
N ARG A 18 -4.83 4.84 -13.87
CA ARG A 18 -5.74 4.33 -14.91
C ARG A 18 -5.69 2.80 -15.06
N GLY A 19 -5.38 2.10 -13.97
CA GLY A 19 -5.20 0.65 -13.96
C GLY A 19 -3.88 0.17 -14.58
N ASP A 20 -2.98 1.08 -14.96
CA ASP A 20 -1.66 0.73 -15.52
C ASP A 20 -0.67 0.47 -14.37
N GLY A 21 -0.78 -0.72 -13.77
CA GLY A 21 0.07 -1.14 -12.66
C GLY A 21 -0.24 -2.57 -12.18
N LEU A 22 0.59 -3.06 -11.26
CA LEU A 22 0.43 -4.36 -10.62
C LEU A 22 0.26 -4.16 -9.10
N THR A 23 -0.72 -4.84 -8.52
CA THR A 23 -0.85 -4.94 -7.06
C THR A 23 0.07 -6.04 -6.56
N VAL A 24 0.90 -5.71 -5.57
CA VAL A 24 1.81 -6.65 -4.92
C VAL A 24 1.58 -6.68 -3.42
N THR A 25 1.81 -7.83 -2.82
CA THR A 25 1.97 -7.98 -1.38
C THR A 25 3.46 -8.00 -1.06
N THR A 26 3.87 -7.31 0.00
CA THR A 26 5.22 -7.35 0.53
C THR A 26 5.20 -7.27 2.06
N ARG A 27 6.30 -7.64 2.71
CA ARG A 27 6.46 -7.56 4.17
C ARG A 27 7.47 -6.49 4.51
N ILE A 28 7.12 -5.62 5.46
CA ILE A 28 8.02 -4.62 6.04
C ILE A 28 8.02 -4.73 7.57
N PRO A 29 9.09 -4.27 8.25
CA PRO A 29 9.09 -4.17 9.70
C PRO A 29 7.96 -3.26 10.20
N LYS A 30 7.33 -3.63 11.32
CA LYS A 30 6.29 -2.79 11.95
C LYS A 30 6.81 -1.39 12.29
N SER A 31 8.07 -1.28 12.75
CA SER A 31 8.73 -0.01 13.04
C SER A 31 8.83 0.92 11.83
N LEU A 32 8.93 0.38 10.62
CA LEU A 32 8.86 1.16 9.39
C LEU A 32 7.41 1.56 9.07
N ALA A 33 6.47 0.63 9.18
CA ALA A 33 5.04 0.92 8.94
C ALA A 33 4.52 2.04 9.85
N ASP A 34 4.97 2.09 11.10
CA ASP A 34 4.59 3.12 12.08
C ASP A 34 5.17 4.51 11.74
N GLN A 35 6.16 4.60 10.85
CA GLN A 35 6.73 5.86 10.34
C GLN A 35 6.04 6.36 9.06
N LEU A 36 5.22 5.53 8.41
CA LEU A 36 4.47 5.91 7.22
C LEU A 36 3.23 6.74 7.62
N HIS A 37 2.70 7.49 6.66
CA HIS A 37 1.50 8.29 6.90
C HIS A 37 0.26 7.38 6.96
N PHE A 38 -0.22 7.07 8.17
CA PHE A 38 -1.46 6.32 8.38
C PHE A 38 -2.67 7.25 8.41
N HIS A 39 -3.62 7.05 7.49
CA HIS A 39 -4.84 7.84 7.44
C HIS A 39 -6.05 6.92 7.64
N ALA A 40 -6.54 6.86 8.89
CA ALA A 40 -7.67 5.99 9.28
C ALA A 40 -8.99 6.37 8.59
N GLY A 41 -9.14 7.64 8.22
CA GLY A 41 -10.28 8.17 7.48
C GLY A 41 -9.77 8.76 6.18
N LYS A 42 -10.01 8.06 5.08
CA LYS A 42 -9.77 8.62 3.76
C LYS A 42 -11.09 9.09 3.15
N LEU A 43 -11.14 10.36 2.77
CA LEU A 43 -12.31 11.14 2.33
C LEU A 43 -12.82 10.77 0.92
N ASP A 44 -12.13 9.82 0.29
CA ASP A 44 -12.18 9.39 -1.10
C ASP A 44 -12.88 8.02 -1.26
N GLY A 45 -13.35 7.43 -0.15
CA GLY A 45 -14.21 6.24 -0.16
C GLY A 45 -13.50 4.90 -0.40
N VAL A 46 -12.17 4.88 -0.50
CA VAL A 46 -11.37 3.68 -0.79
C VAL A 46 -10.50 3.29 0.41
N GLY A 47 -11.10 2.52 1.34
CA GLY A 47 -10.43 1.76 2.41
C GLY A 47 -9.48 2.55 3.34
N PRO A 48 -8.95 1.91 4.40
CA PRO A 48 -7.79 2.44 5.11
C PRO A 48 -6.52 2.22 4.27
N GLY A 49 -5.60 3.18 4.30
CA GLY A 49 -4.34 3.10 3.56
C GLY A 49 -3.19 3.83 4.26
N TYR A 50 -1.98 3.32 4.03
CA TYR A 50 -0.74 4.02 4.35
C TYR A 50 -0.24 4.76 3.10
N TYR A 51 0.30 5.95 3.30
CA TYR A 51 0.95 6.74 2.26
C TYR A 51 2.44 6.84 2.57
N ALA A 52 3.24 6.74 1.53
CA ALA A 52 4.68 6.96 1.58
C ALA A 52 5.04 8.11 0.64
N ASP A 53 5.82 9.06 1.11
CA ASP A 53 6.49 10.04 0.25
C ASP A 53 7.67 9.40 -0.51
N GLY A 54 8.26 10.16 -1.44
CA GLY A 54 9.38 9.68 -2.26
C GLY A 54 10.60 9.22 -1.46
N GLY A 55 10.88 9.84 -0.31
CA GLY A 55 11.97 9.42 0.57
C GLY A 55 11.64 8.12 1.31
N GLN A 56 10.41 8.00 1.82
CA GLN A 56 9.93 6.81 2.52
C GLN A 56 9.84 5.58 1.61
N LEU A 57 9.57 5.75 0.30
CA LEU A 57 9.63 4.66 -0.67
C LEU A 57 11.00 3.99 -0.71
N SER A 58 12.09 4.75 -0.56
CA SER A 58 13.44 4.19 -0.52
C SER A 58 13.65 3.29 0.71
N TRP A 59 13.07 3.65 1.86
CA TRP A 59 13.15 2.86 3.09
C TRP A 59 12.33 1.57 2.99
N ILE A 60 11.15 1.64 2.37
CA ILE A 60 10.33 0.45 2.05
C ILE A 60 11.16 -0.49 1.18
N ASN A 61 11.73 -0.01 0.07
CA ASN A 61 12.50 -0.84 -0.85
C ASN A 61 13.70 -1.52 -0.19
N GLN A 62 14.38 -0.85 0.75
CA GLN A 62 15.56 -1.40 1.45
C GLN A 62 15.20 -2.45 2.50
N GLN A 63 14.00 -2.37 3.09
CA GLN A 63 13.61 -3.19 4.24
C GLN A 63 12.51 -4.20 3.91
N MET A 64 11.97 -4.16 2.68
CA MET A 64 10.91 -5.07 2.28
C MET A 64 11.43 -6.46 1.93
N SER A 65 10.56 -7.45 2.08
CA SER A 65 10.83 -8.85 1.73
C SER A 65 9.56 -9.55 1.28
N GLY A 66 9.69 -10.66 0.53
CA GLY A 66 8.54 -11.47 0.12
C GLY A 66 7.57 -10.71 -0.77
N ILE A 67 8.06 -10.21 -1.92
CA ILE A 67 7.24 -9.57 -2.94
C ILE A 67 6.51 -10.66 -3.72
N GLU A 68 5.19 -10.61 -3.70
CA GLU A 68 4.31 -11.53 -4.41
C GLU A 68 3.25 -10.73 -5.16
N LEU A 69 2.85 -11.18 -6.35
CA LEU A 69 1.67 -10.62 -7.02
C LEU A 69 0.44 -10.89 -6.15
N TRP A 70 -0.37 -9.87 -5.94
CA TRP A 70 -1.63 -10.04 -5.24
C TRP A 70 -2.63 -10.78 -6.17
N PRO A 71 -3.33 -11.83 -5.68
CA PRO A 71 -4.13 -12.74 -6.50
C PRO A 71 -5.52 -12.21 -6.88
#